data_AF-A0A7S2DJT2-F1
#
_entry.id   AF-A0A7S2DJT2-F1
#
_cell.length_a   1.000
_cell.length_b   1.000
_cell.length_c   1.000
_cell.angle_alpha   90.00
_cell.angle_beta   90.00
_cell.angle_gamma   90.00
#
_symmetry.space_group_name_H-M   'P 1'
#
loop_
_entity.id
_entity.type
_entity.pdbx_description
1 polymer ?
#
loop_
_entity_poly.entity_id
_entity_poly.type
_entity_poly.pdbx_seq_one_letter_code
_entity_poly.pdbx_strand_id
1 'polypeptide(L)'
;GGNRPQRVDQIAMLVFDTDKDGKVTEPEVMQTMGTLEALLSEDPDGTYMGMLQGAKNIAPHLFDLLDSDSSSSLSPGEMKWIATFEKSLKSGAARNLTRDCFAAVDTSSDDKLDVSELTAATQPDGEVLSEVVELVHTAFPLRKDAGDLKKLLIRGLEAIGDVSSASISGGIGIVDTNGDGVIDRKEAGKAYGSAKKQFLTASATLQEMGPMIAMFGGMNGGGFGEL
;
A
#
# COMPACT_ATOMS: atom_id res chain seq x y z
N GLY A 1 -21.02 -26.31 -8.68
CA GLY A 1 -21.36 -24.92 -8.31
C GLY A 1 -20.08 -24.13 -8.30
N GLY A 2 -19.96 -23.14 -9.19
CA GLY A 2 -18.71 -22.38 -9.33
C GLY A 2 -18.40 -21.61 -8.05
N ASN A 3 -17.25 -21.91 -7.46
CA ASN A 3 -16.73 -21.19 -6.30
C ASN A 3 -16.58 -19.72 -6.71
N ARG A 4 -17.41 -18.82 -6.17
CA ARG A 4 -17.21 -17.38 -6.43
C ARG A 4 -15.84 -17.03 -5.87
N PRO A 5 -14.98 -16.31 -6.61
CA PRO A 5 -13.70 -15.88 -6.09
C PRO A 5 -13.95 -15.11 -4.78
N GLN A 6 -13.33 -15.58 -3.70
CA GLN A 6 -13.48 -14.96 -2.38
C GLN A 6 -12.90 -13.55 -2.43
N ARG A 7 -13.52 -12.61 -1.71
CA ARG A 7 -13.06 -11.22 -1.75
C ARG A 7 -11.68 -11.11 -1.09
N VAL A 8 -10.83 -10.24 -1.62
CA VAL A 8 -9.44 -10.09 -1.13
C VAL A 8 -9.38 -9.76 0.36
N ASP A 9 -10.32 -8.99 0.90
CA ASP A 9 -10.38 -8.67 2.33
C ASP A 9 -10.64 -9.90 3.20
N GLN A 10 -11.49 -10.82 2.74
CA GLN A 10 -11.81 -12.05 3.47
C GLN A 10 -10.65 -13.04 3.44
N ILE A 11 -9.96 -13.14 2.30
CA ILE A 11 -8.77 -13.96 2.18
C ILE A 11 -7.62 -13.39 3.00
N ALA A 12 -7.44 -12.07 2.98
CA ALA A 12 -6.42 -11.40 3.78
C ALA A 12 -6.64 -11.65 5.28
N MET A 13 -7.89 -11.56 5.77
CA MET A 13 -8.22 -12.01 7.12
C MET A 13 -7.83 -13.48 7.33
N LEU A 14 -8.26 -14.39 6.45
CA LEU A 14 -7.96 -15.82 6.58
C LEU A 14 -6.44 -16.12 6.66
N VAL A 15 -5.64 -15.36 5.91
CA VAL A 15 -4.19 -15.54 5.75
C VAL A 15 -3.40 -14.90 6.89
N PHE A 16 -3.78 -13.71 7.34
CA PHE A 16 -3.02 -12.95 8.32
C PHE A 16 -3.52 -13.09 9.76
N ASP A 17 -4.80 -13.41 9.99
CA ASP A 17 -5.32 -13.76 11.32
C ASP A 17 -4.88 -15.20 11.62
N THR A 18 -3.70 -15.36 12.21
CA THR A 18 -3.07 -16.68 12.37
C THR A 18 -3.57 -17.42 13.60
N ASP A 19 -3.88 -16.69 14.67
CA ASP A 19 -4.39 -17.24 15.93
C ASP A 19 -5.93 -17.41 15.95
N LYS A 20 -6.62 -16.88 14.93
CA LYS A 20 -8.07 -16.98 14.71
C LYS A 20 -8.87 -16.21 15.75
N ASP A 21 -8.33 -15.13 16.29
CA ASP A 21 -9.03 -14.25 17.23
C ASP A 21 -10.02 -13.28 16.55
N GLY A 22 -10.02 -13.23 15.21
CA GLY A 22 -10.88 -12.38 14.40
C GLY A 22 -10.29 -11.00 14.10
N LYS A 23 -9.02 -10.78 14.41
CA LYS A 23 -8.25 -9.57 14.15
C LYS A 23 -6.91 -9.94 13.50
N VAL A 24 -6.23 -8.94 12.96
CA VAL A 24 -4.90 -9.12 12.37
C VAL A 24 -3.94 -8.14 13.02
N THR A 25 -2.89 -8.63 13.66
CA THR A 25 -1.86 -7.80 14.28
C THR A 25 -0.62 -7.67 13.37
N GLU A 26 0.16 -6.60 13.56
CA GLU A 26 1.40 -6.40 12.79
C GLU A 26 2.36 -7.61 12.93
N PRO A 27 2.58 -8.20 14.12
CA PRO A 27 3.38 -9.41 14.26
C PRO A 27 2.91 -10.56 13.38
N GLU A 28 1.60 -10.76 13.24
CA GLU A 28 1.05 -11.83 12.39
C GLU A 28 1.24 -11.55 10.90
N VAL A 29 1.09 -10.28 10.49
CA VAL A 29 1.43 -9.87 9.12
C VAL A 29 2.89 -10.19 8.80
N MET A 30 3.79 -9.81 9.69
CA MET A 30 5.23 -10.03 9.52
C MET A 30 5.60 -11.51 9.58
N GLN A 31 4.95 -12.29 10.45
CA GLN A 31 5.12 -13.74 10.53
C GLN A 31 4.71 -14.41 9.22
N THR A 32 3.53 -14.11 8.70
CA THR A 32 3.06 -14.67 7.42
C THR A 32 3.96 -14.28 6.26
N MET A 33 4.46 -13.03 6.22
CA MET A 33 5.46 -12.61 5.23
C MET A 33 6.78 -13.40 5.38
N GLY A 34 7.20 -13.72 6.59
CA GLY A 34 8.37 -14.60 6.83
C GLY A 34 8.14 -16.03 6.36
N THR A 35 6.94 -16.60 6.58
CA THR A 35 6.58 -17.92 6.06
C THR A 35 6.55 -17.94 4.53
N LEU A 36 6.01 -16.91 3.90
CA LEU A 36 6.01 -16.76 2.45
C LEU A 36 7.43 -16.66 1.89
N GLU A 37 8.33 -15.96 2.59
CA GLU A 37 9.74 -15.87 2.19
C GLU A 37 10.41 -17.25 2.19
N ALA A 38 10.19 -18.05 3.23
CA ALA A 38 10.72 -19.40 3.31
C ALA A 38 10.18 -20.31 2.19
N LEU A 39 8.88 -20.22 1.89
CA LEU A 39 8.23 -21.00 0.83
C LEU A 39 8.67 -20.58 -0.58
N LEU A 40 9.00 -19.31 -0.78
CA LEU A 40 9.40 -18.74 -2.07
C LEU A 40 10.92 -18.61 -2.21
N SER A 41 11.69 -19.15 -1.25
CA SER A 41 13.15 -19.08 -1.27
C SER A 41 13.80 -19.82 -2.47
N GLU A 42 13.06 -20.72 -3.12
CA GLU A 42 13.46 -21.39 -4.36
C GLU A 42 12.93 -20.69 -5.63
N ASP A 43 12.44 -19.45 -5.54
CA ASP A 43 11.97 -18.66 -6.69
C ASP A 43 13.08 -18.49 -7.75
N PRO A 44 13.00 -19.17 -8.91
CA PRO A 44 14.07 -19.22 -9.89
C PRO A 44 14.42 -17.86 -10.49
N ASP A 45 13.43 -16.95 -10.52
CA ASP A 45 13.53 -15.65 -11.19
C ASP A 45 13.67 -14.48 -10.20
N GLY A 46 13.67 -14.75 -8.89
CA GLY A 46 13.84 -13.77 -7.80
C GLY A 46 12.79 -12.64 -7.75
N THR A 47 11.77 -12.70 -8.58
CA THR A 47 10.78 -11.64 -8.78
C THR A 47 9.85 -11.53 -7.57
N TYR A 48 9.45 -12.65 -6.99
CA TYR A 48 8.58 -12.66 -5.81
C TYR A 48 9.33 -12.24 -4.54
N MET A 49 10.60 -12.61 -4.43
CA MET A 49 11.47 -12.19 -3.32
C MET A 49 11.66 -10.67 -3.29
N GLY A 50 11.89 -10.04 -4.45
CA GLY A 50 11.98 -8.58 -4.54
C GLY A 50 10.67 -7.87 -4.16
N MET A 51 9.53 -8.39 -4.62
CA MET A 51 8.20 -7.87 -4.23
C MET A 51 7.93 -8.04 -2.74
N LEU A 52 8.28 -9.18 -2.15
CA LEU A 52 8.06 -9.48 -0.75
C LEU A 52 8.92 -8.61 0.18
N GLN A 53 10.18 -8.35 -0.18
CA GLN A 53 11.04 -7.41 0.56
C GLN A 53 10.50 -5.98 0.50
N GLY A 54 10.06 -5.52 -0.67
CA GLY A 54 9.39 -4.23 -0.80
C GLY A 54 8.12 -4.14 0.05
N ALA A 55 7.32 -5.21 0.06
CA ALA A 55 6.12 -5.30 0.89
C ALA A 55 6.45 -5.25 2.39
N LYS A 56 7.47 -5.96 2.86
CA LYS A 56 7.92 -5.94 4.27
C LYS A 56 8.33 -4.55 4.75
N ASN A 57 8.99 -3.77 3.90
CA ASN A 57 9.40 -2.42 4.26
C ASN A 57 8.21 -1.45 4.40
N ILE A 58 7.14 -1.69 3.65
CA ILE A 58 5.97 -0.80 3.60
C ILE A 58 4.86 -1.30 4.55
N ALA A 59 4.87 -2.58 4.94
CA ALA A 59 3.83 -3.22 5.72
C ALA A 59 3.52 -2.51 7.06
N PRO A 60 4.51 -2.10 7.89
CA PRO A 60 4.21 -1.38 9.14
C PRO A 60 3.46 -0.07 8.89
N HIS A 61 3.86 0.69 7.87
CA HIS A 61 3.22 1.95 7.53
C HIS A 61 1.81 1.78 6.96
N LEU A 62 1.58 0.74 6.16
CA LEU A 62 0.23 0.39 5.71
C LEU A 62 -0.63 -0.12 6.85
N PHE A 63 -0.06 -0.87 7.79
CA PHE A 63 -0.75 -1.33 8.99
C PHE A 63 -1.25 -0.14 9.80
N ASP A 64 -0.35 0.80 10.14
CA ASP A 64 -0.69 2.03 10.84
C ASP A 64 -1.74 2.87 10.11
N LEU A 65 -1.72 2.86 8.77
CA LEU A 65 -2.72 3.55 7.93
C LEU A 65 -4.11 2.91 8.00
N LEU A 66 -4.17 1.59 8.04
CA LEU A 66 -5.41 0.84 8.10
C LEU A 66 -5.97 0.74 9.52
N ASP A 67 -5.11 0.75 10.54
CA ASP A 67 -5.48 0.76 11.96
C ASP A 67 -6.01 2.14 12.35
N SER A 68 -7.27 2.36 11.99
CA SER A 68 -7.96 3.64 12.05
C SER A 68 -8.31 4.03 13.50
N ASP A 69 -8.49 3.03 14.37
CA ASP A 69 -8.76 3.23 15.80
C ASP A 69 -7.50 3.15 16.67
N SER A 70 -6.34 2.89 16.06
CA SER A 70 -5.05 2.74 16.75
C SER A 70 -5.06 1.63 17.80
N SER A 71 -5.80 0.55 17.53
CA SER A 71 -5.92 -0.60 18.43
C SER A 71 -4.74 -1.58 18.35
N SER A 72 -3.76 -1.32 17.47
CA SER A 72 -2.66 -2.22 17.12
C SER A 72 -3.14 -3.54 16.50
N SER A 73 -4.36 -3.54 15.95
CA SER A 73 -5.00 -4.71 15.35
C SER A 73 -5.97 -4.28 14.25
N LEU A 74 -5.91 -4.89 13.07
CA LEU A 74 -6.85 -4.62 11.99
C LEU A 74 -8.10 -5.48 12.16
N SER A 75 -9.24 -4.79 12.28
CA SER A 75 -10.55 -5.42 12.29
C SER A 75 -10.98 -5.85 10.87
N PRO A 76 -12.00 -6.72 10.75
CA PRO A 76 -12.63 -7.00 9.46
C PRO A 76 -13.22 -5.75 8.78
N GLY A 77 -13.52 -4.70 9.56
CA GLY A 77 -13.97 -3.41 9.04
C GLY A 77 -12.86 -2.67 8.31
N GLU A 78 -11.67 -2.62 8.90
CA GLU A 78 -10.49 -1.94 8.35
C GLU A 78 -9.91 -2.69 7.15
N MET A 79 -9.92 -4.02 7.20
CA MET A 79 -9.48 -4.87 6.08
C MET A 79 -10.35 -4.74 4.82
N LYS A 80 -11.61 -4.30 4.94
CA LYS A 80 -12.46 -4.00 3.75
C LYS A 80 -11.88 -2.92 2.86
N TRP A 81 -10.98 -2.08 3.38
CA TRP A 81 -10.33 -1.07 2.56
C TRP A 81 -9.56 -1.70 1.41
N ILE A 82 -8.89 -2.82 1.61
CA ILE A 82 -8.11 -3.52 0.56
C ILE A 82 -9.02 -3.86 -0.62
N ALA A 83 -10.23 -4.38 -0.36
CA ALA A 83 -11.22 -4.67 -1.40
C ALA A 83 -11.80 -3.39 -2.05
N THR A 84 -11.93 -2.32 -1.28
CA THR A 84 -12.39 -1.02 -1.78
C THR A 84 -11.36 -0.41 -2.74
N PHE A 85 -10.08 -0.50 -2.38
CA PHE A 85 -8.97 -0.07 -3.20
C PHE A 85 -8.80 -0.94 -4.46
N GLU A 86 -8.94 -2.26 -4.33
CA GLU A 86 -8.97 -3.15 -5.49
C GLU A 86 -10.08 -2.76 -6.48
N LYS A 87 -11.28 -2.46 -5.97
CA LYS A 87 -12.42 -2.00 -6.77
C LYS A 87 -12.16 -0.63 -7.41
N SER A 88 -11.52 0.30 -6.72
CA SER A 88 -11.21 1.62 -7.25
C SER A 88 -10.19 1.55 -8.40
N LEU A 89 -9.20 0.68 -8.31
CA LEU A 89 -8.24 0.38 -9.37
C LEU A 89 -8.92 -0.22 -10.61
N LYS A 90 -9.87 -1.15 -10.40
CA LYS A 90 -10.64 -1.79 -11.48
C LYS A 90 -11.61 -0.83 -12.17
N SER A 91 -12.29 0.03 -11.40
CA SER A 91 -13.28 0.98 -11.93
C SER A 91 -12.68 2.25 -12.55
N GLY A 92 -11.41 2.56 -12.23
CA GLY A 92 -10.75 3.78 -12.69
C GLY A 92 -10.91 4.97 -11.74
N ALA A 93 -11.62 4.82 -10.62
CA ALA A 93 -11.70 5.87 -9.60
C ALA A 93 -10.32 6.26 -9.06
N ALA A 94 -9.44 5.28 -8.82
CA ALA A 94 -8.07 5.54 -8.40
C ALA A 94 -7.26 6.29 -9.46
N ARG A 95 -7.54 6.06 -10.76
CA ARG A 95 -6.89 6.81 -11.86
C ARG A 95 -7.30 8.28 -11.84
N ASN A 96 -8.58 8.55 -11.61
CA ASN A 96 -9.07 9.92 -11.51
C ASN A 96 -8.44 10.61 -10.29
N LEU A 97 -8.39 9.93 -9.14
CA LEU A 97 -7.70 10.47 -7.97
C LEU A 97 -6.23 10.79 -8.27
N THR A 98 -5.47 9.89 -8.91
CA THR A 98 -4.07 10.17 -9.26
C THR A 98 -3.95 11.41 -10.15
N ARG A 99 -4.87 11.59 -11.11
CA ARG A 99 -4.88 12.78 -11.98
C ARG A 99 -5.22 14.05 -11.19
N ASP A 100 -6.19 13.97 -10.29
CA ASP A 100 -6.64 15.12 -9.51
C ASP A 100 -5.56 15.52 -8.49
N CYS A 101 -4.87 14.55 -7.86
CA CYS A 101 -3.69 14.82 -7.03
C CYS A 101 -2.53 15.41 -7.83
N PHE A 102 -2.27 14.92 -9.05
CA PHE A 102 -1.24 15.51 -9.92
C PHE A 102 -1.54 17.00 -10.17
N ALA A 103 -2.79 17.32 -10.53
CA ALA A 103 -3.19 18.70 -10.78
C ALA A 103 -3.12 19.60 -9.52
N ALA A 104 -3.37 19.05 -8.33
CA ALA A 104 -3.21 19.78 -7.07
C ALA A 104 -1.74 20.10 -6.73
N VAL A 105 -0.81 19.23 -7.14
CA VAL A 105 0.63 19.43 -6.91
C VAL A 105 1.28 20.30 -8.00
N ASP A 106 0.78 20.25 -9.24
CA ASP A 106 1.19 21.07 -10.38
C ASP A 106 0.71 22.52 -10.22
N THR A 107 1.31 23.22 -9.27
CA THR A 107 0.97 24.62 -8.93
C THR A 107 1.34 25.60 -10.05
N SER A 108 2.30 25.24 -10.89
CA SER A 108 2.71 26.04 -12.04
C SER A 108 1.81 25.85 -13.28
N SER A 109 0.97 24.82 -13.28
CA SER A 109 0.05 24.45 -14.37
C SER A 109 0.77 24.18 -15.69
N ASP A 110 1.97 23.60 -15.64
CA ASP A 110 2.79 23.29 -16.81
C ASP A 110 2.72 21.81 -17.24
N ASP A 111 1.82 21.03 -16.61
CA ASP A 111 1.63 19.59 -16.78
C ASP A 111 2.85 18.74 -16.38
N LYS A 112 3.74 19.28 -15.55
CA LYS A 112 4.92 18.62 -15.00
C LYS A 112 4.96 18.81 -13.48
N LEU A 113 5.65 17.90 -12.79
CA LEU A 113 5.95 18.04 -11.37
C LEU A 113 7.46 18.12 -11.19
N ASP A 114 7.93 19.25 -10.66
CA ASP A 114 9.34 19.44 -10.32
C ASP A 114 9.64 19.18 -8.82
N VAL A 115 10.91 19.27 -8.45
CA VAL A 115 11.36 19.08 -7.06
C VAL A 115 10.71 20.10 -6.12
N SER A 116 10.48 21.33 -6.54
CA SER A 116 9.90 22.38 -5.71
C SER A 116 8.43 22.08 -5.42
N GLU A 117 7.65 21.70 -6.43
CA GLU A 117 6.24 21.32 -6.30
C GLU A 117 6.06 20.08 -5.43
N LEU A 118 6.89 19.05 -5.63
CA LEU A 118 6.89 17.87 -4.77
C LEU A 118 7.34 18.19 -3.33
N THR A 119 8.29 19.12 -3.15
CA THR A 119 8.69 19.59 -1.81
C THR A 119 7.55 20.34 -1.12
N ALA A 120 6.77 21.14 -1.85
CA ALA A 120 5.59 21.80 -1.31
C ALA A 120 4.52 20.79 -0.88
N ALA A 121 4.36 19.70 -1.63
CA ALA A 121 3.45 18.60 -1.31
C ALA A 121 3.86 17.76 -0.09
N THR A 122 5.10 17.87 0.41
CA THR A 122 5.57 17.17 1.61
C THR A 122 5.65 18.06 2.86
N GLN A 123 5.40 19.36 2.73
CA GLN A 123 5.43 20.27 3.89
C GLN A 123 4.27 19.97 4.86
N PRO A 124 4.54 19.71 6.16
CA PRO A 124 3.51 19.39 7.14
C PRO A 124 2.38 20.42 7.22
N ASP A 125 2.72 21.71 7.13
CA ASP A 125 1.76 22.82 7.18
C ASP A 125 1.39 23.36 5.79
N GLY A 126 1.77 22.66 4.71
CA GLY A 126 1.53 23.09 3.34
C GLY A 126 0.07 23.00 2.91
N GLU A 127 -0.36 23.99 2.11
CA GLU A 127 -1.69 23.99 1.46
C GLU A 127 -1.81 22.84 0.45
N VAL A 128 -0.77 22.59 -0.35
CA VAL A 128 -0.72 21.50 -1.33
C VAL A 128 -0.92 20.13 -0.67
N LEU A 129 -0.22 19.85 0.43
CA LEU A 129 -0.42 18.61 1.19
C LEU A 129 -1.87 18.50 1.69
N SER A 130 -2.44 19.60 2.18
CA SER A 130 -3.81 19.62 2.71
C SER A 130 -4.83 19.29 1.61
N GLU A 131 -4.69 19.89 0.43
CA GLU A 131 -5.54 19.62 -0.73
C GLU A 131 -5.43 18.16 -1.20
N VAL A 132 -4.21 17.63 -1.33
CA VAL A 132 -3.98 16.22 -1.70
C VAL A 132 -4.62 15.28 -0.68
N VAL A 133 -4.49 15.56 0.61
CA VAL A 133 -5.08 14.75 1.67
C VAL A 133 -6.61 14.78 1.64
N GLU A 134 -7.21 15.93 1.36
CA GLU A 134 -8.67 16.04 1.20
C GLU A 134 -9.19 15.24 0.00
N LEU A 135 -8.47 15.29 -1.14
CA LEU A 135 -8.79 14.48 -2.32
C LEU A 135 -8.73 12.98 -1.99
N VAL A 136 -7.64 12.55 -1.33
CA VAL A 136 -7.45 11.14 -0.92
C VAL A 136 -8.52 10.72 0.08
N HIS A 137 -8.82 11.53 1.10
CA HIS A 137 -9.83 11.23 2.11
C HIS A 137 -11.24 11.14 1.51
N THR A 138 -11.56 12.03 0.56
CA THR A 138 -12.84 12.02 -0.15
C THR A 138 -13.01 10.74 -0.97
N ALA A 139 -11.96 10.32 -1.68
CA ALA A 139 -11.99 9.09 -2.46
C ALA A 139 -11.93 7.82 -1.60
N PHE A 140 -11.19 7.89 -0.49
CA PHE A 140 -10.94 6.80 0.44
C PHE A 140 -10.98 7.35 1.87
N PRO A 141 -12.14 7.27 2.56
CA PRO A 141 -12.27 7.72 3.94
C PRO A 141 -11.61 6.70 4.89
N LEU A 142 -10.29 6.61 4.80
CA LEU A 142 -9.40 5.71 5.55
C LEU A 142 -9.39 6.02 7.04
N ARG A 143 -9.59 7.29 7.38
CA ARG A 143 -9.60 7.80 8.75
C ARG A 143 -10.89 8.55 9.01
N LYS A 144 -11.15 8.83 10.29
CA LYS A 144 -12.33 9.58 10.74
C LYS A 144 -12.51 10.91 9.98
N ASP A 145 -11.41 11.58 9.65
CA ASP A 145 -11.38 12.86 8.95
C ASP A 145 -10.02 13.06 8.23
N ALA A 146 -9.99 14.03 7.31
CA ALA A 146 -8.79 14.36 6.54
C ALA A 146 -7.63 14.86 7.43
N GLY A 147 -7.92 15.50 8.57
CA GLY A 147 -6.90 15.97 9.50
C GLY A 147 -6.17 14.82 10.21
N ASP A 148 -6.88 13.75 10.53
CA ASP A 148 -6.31 12.52 11.09
C ASP A 148 -5.42 11.81 10.07
N LEU A 149 -5.88 11.71 8.82
CA LEU A 149 -5.07 11.18 7.71
C LEU A 149 -3.80 12.01 7.49
N LYS A 150 -3.92 13.35 7.52
CA LYS A 150 -2.78 14.26 7.37
C LYS A 150 -1.72 14.02 8.45
N LYS A 151 -2.13 13.90 9.72
CA LYS A 151 -1.20 13.64 10.84
C LYS A 151 -0.44 12.33 10.67
N LEU A 152 -1.12 11.29 10.19
CA LEU A 152 -0.47 10.01 9.95
C LEU A 152 0.53 10.09 8.80
N LEU A 153 0.17 10.75 7.69
CA LEU A 153 1.08 10.95 6.57
C LEU A 153 2.32 11.73 6.98
N ILE A 154 2.18 12.78 7.80
CA ILE A 154 3.31 13.52 8.36
C ILE A 154 4.20 12.61 9.21
N ARG A 155 3.63 11.81 10.12
CA ARG A 155 4.40 10.82 10.89
C ARG A 155 5.12 9.80 10.00
N GLY A 156 4.48 9.36 8.92
CA GLY A 156 5.07 8.47 7.94
C GLY A 156 6.25 9.12 7.21
N LEU A 157 6.10 10.38 6.77
CA LEU A 157 7.18 11.16 6.18
C LEU A 157 8.34 11.35 7.16
N GLU A 158 8.06 11.64 8.43
CA GLU A 158 9.07 11.73 9.50
C GLU A 158 9.77 10.39 9.75
N ALA A 159 9.05 9.26 9.66
CA ALA A 159 9.59 7.92 9.87
C ALA A 159 10.45 7.41 8.69
N ILE A 160 10.10 7.77 7.45
CA ILE A 160 10.89 7.47 6.24
C ILE A 160 12.21 8.26 6.24
N GLY A 161 12.29 9.35 7.01
CA GLY A 161 13.52 10.08 7.29
C GLY A 161 13.66 11.32 6.42
N ASP A 162 14.75 11.39 5.63
CA ASP A 162 15.11 12.62 4.92
C ASP A 162 14.14 12.93 3.77
N VAL A 163 13.27 13.93 3.96
CA VAL A 163 12.41 14.53 2.92
C VAL A 163 13.07 15.74 2.23
N SER A 164 14.41 15.82 2.26
CA SER A 164 15.15 16.85 1.53
C SER A 164 14.87 16.81 0.03
N SER A 165 15.16 17.92 -0.64
CA SER A 165 15.12 18.02 -2.10
C SER A 165 15.99 16.96 -2.80
N ALA A 166 17.05 16.46 -2.14
CA ALA A 166 17.89 15.38 -2.67
C ALA A 166 17.16 14.02 -2.67
N SER A 167 16.47 13.68 -1.57
CA SER A 167 15.64 12.49 -1.51
C SER A 167 14.44 12.56 -2.45
N ILE A 168 13.82 13.74 -2.57
CA ILE A 168 12.72 13.97 -3.51
C ILE A 168 13.20 13.81 -4.96
N SER A 169 14.36 14.38 -5.30
CA SER A 169 14.97 14.19 -6.63
C SER A 169 15.31 12.72 -6.91
N GLY A 170 15.77 11.97 -5.90
CA GLY A 170 15.93 10.52 -6.01
C GLY A 170 14.62 9.78 -6.28
N GLY A 171 13.53 10.21 -5.63
CA GLY A 171 12.18 9.70 -5.87
C GLY A 171 11.64 10.02 -7.26
N ILE A 172 11.91 11.21 -7.79
CA ILE A 172 11.58 11.59 -9.17
C ILE A 172 12.20 10.59 -10.15
N GLY A 173 13.48 10.23 -9.95
CA GLY A 173 14.18 9.29 -10.84
C GLY A 173 13.57 7.88 -10.93
N ILE A 174 12.67 7.51 -10.02
CA ILE A 174 11.92 6.24 -10.10
C ILE A 174 10.78 6.34 -11.13
N VAL A 175 10.20 7.53 -11.29
CA VAL A 175 9.01 7.79 -12.12
C VAL A 175 9.37 8.47 -13.44
N ASP A 176 10.35 9.36 -13.42
CA ASP A 176 10.92 10.03 -14.58
C ASP A 176 11.63 9.01 -15.48
N THR A 177 10.95 8.66 -16.58
CA THR A 177 11.43 7.64 -17.50
C THR A 177 12.37 8.20 -18.56
N ASN A 178 12.37 9.51 -18.75
CA ASN A 178 13.09 10.18 -19.83
C ASN A 178 14.35 10.91 -19.33
N GLY A 179 14.46 11.13 -18.02
CA GLY A 179 15.61 11.71 -17.35
C GLY A 179 15.67 13.23 -17.45
N ASP A 180 14.54 13.92 -17.67
CA ASP A 180 14.50 15.39 -17.73
C ASP A 180 14.36 16.05 -16.34
N GLY A 181 14.31 15.25 -15.27
CA GLY A 181 14.32 15.73 -13.89
C GLY A 181 12.97 16.23 -13.40
N VAL A 182 11.90 15.96 -14.15
CA VAL A 182 10.51 16.27 -13.80
C VAL A 182 9.63 15.05 -14.04
N ILE A 183 8.41 15.04 -13.51
CA ILE A 183 7.43 13.98 -13.78
C ILE A 183 6.33 14.57 -14.65
N ASP A 184 6.22 14.11 -15.90
CA ASP A 184 5.09 14.49 -16.76
C ASP A 184 3.83 13.62 -16.49
N ARG A 185 2.68 14.04 -17.02
CA ARG A 185 1.42 13.28 -16.90
C ARG A 185 1.48 11.87 -17.49
N LYS A 186 2.27 11.64 -18.54
CA LYS A 186 2.43 10.31 -19.15
C LYS A 186 3.24 9.41 -18.23
N GLU A 187 4.26 9.92 -17.59
CA GLU A 187 5.12 9.23 -16.62
C GLU A 187 4.35 8.87 -15.37
N ALA A 188 3.64 9.83 -14.78
CA ALA A 188 2.69 9.55 -13.69
C ALA A 188 1.66 8.48 -14.08
N GLY A 189 1.14 8.55 -15.31
CA GLY A 189 0.21 7.55 -15.85
C GLY A 189 0.82 6.16 -16.02
N LYS A 190 2.09 6.06 -16.46
CA LYS A 190 2.83 4.79 -16.57
C LYS A 190 3.11 4.21 -15.19
N ALA A 191 3.55 5.03 -14.24
CA ALA A 191 3.78 4.61 -12.85
C ALA A 191 2.49 4.09 -12.21
N TYR A 192 1.37 4.81 -12.36
CA TYR A 192 0.05 4.33 -11.95
C TYR A 192 -0.31 2.99 -12.61
N GLY A 193 -0.10 2.87 -13.92
CA GLY A 193 -0.37 1.63 -14.66
C GLY A 193 0.43 0.44 -14.14
N SER A 194 1.71 0.65 -13.84
CA SER A 194 2.60 -0.35 -13.26
C SER A 194 2.15 -0.75 -11.85
N ALA A 195 1.94 0.23 -10.96
CA ALA A 195 1.47 0.00 -9.59
C ALA A 195 0.10 -0.72 -9.56
N LYS A 196 -0.84 -0.29 -10.42
CA LYS A 196 -2.14 -0.96 -10.59
C LYS A 196 -1.95 -2.43 -10.98
N LYS A 197 -1.08 -2.72 -11.94
CA LYS A 197 -0.84 -4.10 -12.40
C LYS A 197 -0.26 -4.93 -11.26
N GLN A 198 0.76 -4.42 -10.57
CA GLN A 198 1.40 -5.11 -9.44
C GLN A 198 0.40 -5.41 -8.33
N PHE A 199 -0.40 -4.42 -7.91
CA PHE A 199 -1.42 -4.61 -6.88
C PHE A 199 -2.47 -5.64 -7.30
N LEU A 200 -3.00 -5.56 -8.51
CA LEU A 200 -4.03 -6.50 -8.99
C LEU A 200 -3.48 -7.92 -9.14
N THR A 201 -2.22 -8.07 -9.57
CA THR A 201 -1.55 -9.36 -9.59
C THR A 201 -1.39 -9.91 -8.17
N ALA A 202 -0.87 -9.12 -7.23
CA ALA A 202 -0.71 -9.54 -5.83
C ALA A 202 -2.05 -9.93 -5.19
N SER A 203 -3.11 -9.14 -5.43
CA SER A 203 -4.47 -9.44 -4.98
C SER A 203 -4.98 -10.77 -5.54
N ALA A 204 -4.79 -11.02 -6.84
CA ALA A 204 -5.19 -12.28 -7.47
C ALA A 204 -4.39 -13.47 -6.91
N THR A 205 -3.07 -13.33 -6.79
CA THR A 205 -2.20 -14.36 -6.19
C THR A 205 -2.63 -14.66 -4.75
N LEU A 206 -2.93 -13.62 -3.96
CA LEU A 206 -3.43 -13.80 -2.60
C LEU A 206 -4.77 -14.53 -2.60
N GLN A 207 -5.70 -14.21 -3.50
CA GLN A 207 -6.99 -14.90 -3.61
C GLN A 207 -6.85 -16.37 -4.04
N GLU A 208 -5.89 -16.68 -4.90
CA GLU A 208 -5.63 -18.04 -5.39
C GLU A 208 -4.89 -18.91 -4.38
N MET A 209 -3.83 -18.36 -3.78
CA MET A 209 -2.94 -19.10 -2.88
C MET A 209 -3.29 -18.92 -1.40
N GLY A 210 -4.10 -17.92 -1.05
CA GLY A 210 -4.42 -17.56 0.34
C GLY A 210 -4.97 -18.71 1.17
N PRO A 211 -5.94 -19.51 0.69
CA PRO A 211 -6.43 -20.68 1.42
C PRO A 211 -5.32 -21.70 1.72
N MET A 212 -4.39 -21.88 0.78
CA MET A 212 -3.23 -22.76 0.97
C MET A 212 -2.26 -22.18 2.00
N ILE A 213 -1.94 -20.89 1.89
CA ILE A 213 -1.06 -20.18 2.84
C ILE A 213 -1.62 -20.26 4.25
N ALA A 214 -2.92 -20.05 4.42
CA ALA A 214 -3.59 -20.15 5.72
C ALA A 214 -3.52 -21.57 6.32
N MET A 215 -3.54 -22.61 5.48
CA MET A 215 -3.35 -24.00 5.94
C MET A 215 -1.91 -24.26 6.42
N PHE A 216 -0.91 -23.67 5.76
CA PHE A 216 0.50 -23.80 6.16
C PHE A 216 0.87 -22.92 7.36
N GLY A 217 0.34 -21.70 7.44
CA GLY A 217 0.56 -20.76 8.55
C GLY A 217 0.03 -21.30 9.89
N GLY A 218 -1.08 -22.04 9.87
CA GLY A 218 -1.64 -22.69 11.05
C GLY A 218 -0.81 -23.87 11.60
N MET A 219 0.15 -24.40 10.84
CA MET A 219 1.00 -25.52 11.29
C MET A 219 2.17 -25.09 12.18
N ASN A 220 2.53 -23.80 12.22
CA ASN A 220 3.63 -23.31 13.08
C ASN A 220 3.18 -22.93 14.51
N GLY A 221 1.87 -22.95 14.80
CA GLY A 221 1.30 -22.66 16.13
C GLY A 221 0.85 -23.90 16.93
N GLY A 222 0.87 -25.08 16.31
CA GLY A 222 0.56 -26.35 16.97
C GLY A 222 1.84 -27.11 17.24
N GLY A 223 2.27 -27.14 18.51
CA GLY A 223 3.53 -27.73 18.92
C GLY A 223 3.86 -29.06 18.26
N PHE A 224 5.07 -29.13 17.68
CA PHE A 224 5.84 -30.37 17.61
C PHE A 224 6.20 -30.78 19.05
N GLY A 225 5.19 -31.27 19.77
CA GLY A 225 5.39 -32.10 20.94
C GLY A 225 5.93 -33.44 20.46
N GLU A 226 7.09 -33.78 21.01
CA GLU A 226 7.72 -35.10 21.06
C GLU A 226 6.86 -36.29 20.60
N LEU A 227 7.36 -37.01 19.60
CA LEU A 227 7.26 -38.47 19.52
C LEU A 227 8.62 -39.05 19.11
#